data_AF-A0AAD9P3I2-F1
#
_entry.id   AF-A0AAD9P3I2-F1
#
_cell.length_a   1.000
_cell.length_b   1.000
_cell.length_c   1.000
_cell.angle_alpha   90.00
_cell.angle_beta   90.00
_cell.angle_gamma   90.00
#
_symmetry.space_group_name_H-M   'P 1'
#
loop_
_entity.id
_entity.type
_entity.pdbx_description
1 polymer ?
#
loop_
_entity_poly.entity_id
_entity_poly.type
_entity_poly.pdbx_seq_one_letter_code
_entity_poly.pdbx_strand_id
1 'polypeptide(L)'
;MLLVDGKHFYVGSANFDWRALTQVKELGASVYNCSCLAEDMQKIFDVYWFMGKPNQSLPHQWPMKYSTSFNRFTPLKVQLNNTRSTVYLARDWSQDNSETDHKTTTRLITRQQRDWSQDNSETGHKTTVRLITRQQRD
;
A
#
# COMPACT_ATOMS: atom_id res chain seq x y z
N MET A 1 -6.75 4.91 4.73
CA MET A 1 -6.45 5.16 3.30
C MET A 1 -7.52 6.08 2.76
N LEU A 2 -7.19 7.00 1.86
CA LEU A 2 -8.16 7.87 1.18
C LEU A 2 -7.87 7.83 -0.32
N LEU A 3 -8.89 7.70 -1.17
CA LEU A 3 -8.79 7.79 -2.62
C LEU A 3 -9.64 8.97 -3.09
N VAL A 4 -9.13 9.74 -4.05
CA VAL A 4 -9.79 10.94 -4.59
C VAL A 4 -9.74 10.89 -6.11
N ASP A 5 -10.91 10.88 -6.74
CA ASP A 5 -11.14 10.96 -8.19
C ASP A 5 -10.35 9.95 -9.06
N GLY A 6 -9.89 8.84 -8.48
CA GLY A 6 -9.03 7.88 -9.18
C GLY A 6 -7.69 8.46 -9.64
N LYS A 7 -7.25 9.58 -9.04
CA LYS A 7 -6.02 10.30 -9.43
C LYS A 7 -5.08 10.57 -8.26
N HIS A 8 -5.64 10.73 -7.06
CA HIS A 8 -4.89 11.04 -5.85
C HIS A 8 -5.25 10.03 -4.77
N PHE A 9 -4.28 9.70 -3.92
CA PHE A 9 -4.56 8.90 -2.74
C PHE A 9 -3.62 9.22 -1.59
N TYR A 10 -4.09 8.95 -0.38
CA TYR A 10 -3.31 9.02 0.85
C TYR A 10 -3.27 7.64 1.52
N VAL A 11 -2.08 7.24 1.91
CA VAL A 11 -1.84 6.03 2.71
C VAL A 11 -0.89 6.37 3.85
N GLY A 12 -1.26 6.05 5.08
CA GLY A 12 -0.48 6.38 6.26
C GLY A 12 -1.07 5.76 7.51
N SER A 13 -0.37 5.89 8.63
CA SER A 13 -0.79 5.36 9.93
C SER A 13 -1.97 6.11 10.54
N ALA A 14 -2.20 7.37 10.11
CA ALA A 14 -3.27 8.20 10.64
C ALA A 14 -4.64 7.54 10.49
N ASN A 15 -5.28 7.31 11.64
CA ASN A 15 -6.70 6.99 11.71
C ASN A 15 -7.55 8.21 11.33
N PHE A 16 -8.82 7.99 11.00
CA PHE A 16 -9.76 9.05 10.67
C PHE A 16 -10.55 9.51 11.90
N ASP A 17 -9.82 9.92 12.94
CA ASP A 17 -10.38 10.42 14.19
C ASP A 17 -9.59 11.64 14.72
N TRP A 18 -10.22 12.42 15.59
CA TRP A 18 -9.64 13.69 16.06
C TRP A 18 -8.34 13.51 16.88
N ARG A 19 -8.10 12.33 17.46
CA ARG A 19 -6.88 12.06 18.25
C ARG A 19 -5.68 11.92 17.33
N ALA A 20 -5.87 11.38 16.13
CA ALA A 20 -4.83 11.31 15.10
C ALA A 20 -4.34 12.70 14.65
N LEU A 21 -5.12 13.76 14.86
CA LEU A 21 -4.76 15.15 14.49
C LEU A 21 -4.02 15.91 15.61
N THR A 22 -4.19 15.51 16.87
CA THR A 22 -3.81 16.35 18.02
C THR A 22 -2.92 15.66 19.04
N GLN A 23 -2.97 14.33 19.12
CA GLN A 23 -2.36 13.57 20.23
C GLN A 23 -1.34 12.53 19.76
N VAL A 24 -1.33 12.17 18.48
CA VAL A 24 -0.47 11.12 17.93
C VAL A 24 0.42 11.71 16.84
N LYS A 25 1.67 11.25 16.79
CA LYS A 25 2.55 11.52 15.65
C LYS A 25 2.28 10.48 14.58
N GLU A 26 1.66 10.91 13.49
CA GLU A 26 1.32 10.05 12.37
C GLU A 26 2.29 10.25 11.20
N LEU A 27 2.44 9.22 10.37
CA LEU A 27 3.22 9.29 9.14
C LEU A 27 2.42 8.70 7.98
N GLY A 28 2.50 9.35 6.82
CA GLY A 28 1.88 8.84 5.60
C GLY A 28 2.53 9.38 4.34
N ALA A 29 2.14 8.81 3.22
CA ALA A 29 2.45 9.28 1.88
C ALA A 29 1.16 9.73 1.20
N SER A 30 1.19 10.92 0.63
CA SER A 30 0.19 11.40 -0.31
C SER A 30 0.77 11.32 -1.72
N VAL A 31 -0.01 10.77 -2.64
CA VAL A 31 0.33 10.69 -4.05
C VAL A 31 -0.68 11.52 -4.82
N TYR A 32 -0.19 12.44 -5.64
CA TYR A 32 -1.01 13.33 -6.44
C TYR A 32 -0.80 13.10 -7.94
N ASN A 33 -1.89 13.24 -8.71
CA ASN A 33 -1.89 13.21 -10.17
C ASN A 33 -1.19 11.97 -10.76
N CYS A 34 -1.46 10.80 -10.17
CA CYS A 34 -0.89 9.53 -10.60
C CYS A 34 -2.01 8.51 -10.74
N SER A 35 -2.78 8.61 -11.83
CA SER A 35 -3.95 7.76 -12.08
C SER A 35 -3.59 6.28 -12.14
N CYS A 36 -2.47 5.92 -12.78
CA CYS A 36 -2.04 4.53 -12.89
C CYS A 36 -1.78 3.87 -11.53
N LEU A 37 -1.21 4.61 -10.57
CA LEU A 37 -1.00 4.08 -9.21
C LEU A 37 -2.28 4.15 -8.37
N ALA A 38 -3.13 5.14 -8.61
CA ALA A 38 -4.43 5.25 -7.96
C ALA A 38 -5.39 4.12 -8.41
N GLU A 39 -5.33 3.65 -9.65
CA GLU A 39 -6.06 2.48 -10.13
C GLU A 39 -5.66 1.21 -9.37
N ASP A 40 -4.37 0.98 -9.16
CA ASP A 40 -3.91 -0.16 -8.35
C ASP A 40 -4.31 -0.02 -6.88
N MET A 41 -4.36 1.21 -6.36
CA MET A 41 -4.90 1.49 -5.01
C MET A 41 -6.42 1.22 -4.94
N GLN A 42 -7.17 1.55 -6.00
CA GLN A 42 -8.61 1.27 -6.09
C GLN A 42 -8.88 -0.23 -6.06
N LYS A 43 -8.09 -1.03 -6.77
CA LYS A 43 -8.22 -2.50 -6.72
C LYS A 43 -8.02 -3.05 -5.30
N ILE A 44 -7.08 -2.49 -4.54
CA ILE A 44 -6.89 -2.86 -3.12
C ILE A 44 -8.12 -2.51 -2.31
N PHE A 45 -8.65 -1.29 -2.47
CA PHE A 45 -9.90 -0.88 -1.83
C PHE A 45 -11.06 -1.83 -2.18
N ASP A 46 -11.23 -2.17 -3.46
CA ASP A 46 -12.31 -3.03 -3.92
C ASP A 46 -12.22 -4.46 -3.39
N VAL A 47 -11.00 -4.96 -3.13
CA VAL A 47 -10.80 -6.25 -2.43
C VAL A 47 -11.34 -6.18 -1.01
N TYR A 48 -10.98 -5.14 -0.25
CA TYR A 48 -11.49 -4.96 1.11
C TYR A 48 -13.00 -4.74 1.12
N TRP A 49 -13.52 -3.95 0.19
CA TRP A 49 -14.95 -3.71 0.05
C TRP A 49 -15.72 -4.99 -0.27
N PHE A 50 -15.17 -5.83 -1.15
CA PHE A 50 -15.72 -7.14 -1.44
C PHE A 50 -15.73 -8.05 -0.20
N MET A 51 -14.64 -8.08 0.57
CA MET A 51 -14.54 -8.85 1.82
C MET A 51 -15.43 -8.33 2.94
N GLY A 52 -15.78 -7.04 2.93
CA GLY A 52 -16.67 -6.45 3.93
C GLY A 52 -18.14 -6.85 3.79
N LYS A 53 -18.51 -7.60 2.74
CA LYS A 53 -19.88 -8.11 2.56
C LYS A 53 -20.18 -9.23 3.56
N PRO A 54 -21.43 -9.36 4.02
CA PRO A 54 -21.83 -10.45 4.90
C PRO A 54 -21.62 -11.80 4.20
N ASN A 55 -21.22 -12.82 4.98
CA ASN A 55 -20.95 -14.19 4.51
C ASN A 55 -19.86 -14.31 3.44
N GLN A 56 -18.95 -13.35 3.34
CA GLN A 56 -17.83 -13.44 2.40
C GLN A 56 -16.71 -14.30 2.99
N SER A 57 -16.32 -15.36 2.28
CA SER A 57 -15.13 -16.16 2.59
C SER A 57 -13.96 -15.79 1.69
N LEU A 58 -12.74 -16.05 2.17
CA LEU A 58 -11.52 -15.86 1.39
C LEU A 58 -11.54 -16.80 0.17
N PRO A 59 -11.50 -16.27 -1.06
CA PRO A 59 -11.47 -17.11 -2.24
C PRO A 59 -10.11 -17.80 -2.35
N HIS A 60 -10.09 -19.03 -2.86
CA HIS A 60 -8.84 -19.74 -3.13
C HIS A 60 -7.97 -19.00 -4.16
N GLN A 61 -8.62 -18.36 -5.14
CA GLN A 61 -7.96 -17.50 -6.13
C GLN A 61 -8.75 -16.21 -6.31
N TRP A 62 -8.03 -15.08 -6.34
CA TRP A 62 -8.65 -13.78 -6.55
C TRP A 62 -9.01 -13.57 -8.03
N PRO A 63 -10.20 -13.03 -8.34
CA PRO A 63 -10.58 -12.66 -9.70
C PRO A 63 -9.57 -11.71 -10.38
N MET A 64 -9.36 -11.88 -11.69
CA MET A 64 -8.40 -11.07 -12.46
C MET A 64 -8.66 -9.56 -12.40
N LYS A 65 -9.90 -9.12 -12.15
CA LYS A 65 -10.24 -7.70 -11.97
C LYS A 65 -9.48 -7.02 -10.82
N TYR A 66 -9.01 -7.78 -9.84
CA TYR A 66 -8.21 -7.26 -8.71
C TYR A 66 -6.69 -7.35 -8.96
N SER A 67 -6.26 -7.82 -10.13
CA SER A 67 -4.85 -7.93 -10.47
C SER A 67 -4.24 -6.55 -10.75
N THR A 68 -3.10 -6.27 -10.14
CA THR A 68 -2.37 -5.01 -10.31
C THR A 68 -1.35 -5.12 -11.44
N SER A 69 -1.20 -4.04 -12.21
CA SER A 69 -0.21 -4.00 -13.30
C SER A 69 1.21 -3.82 -12.74
N PHE A 70 1.33 -3.17 -11.58
CA PHE A 70 2.60 -2.91 -10.93
C PHE A 70 2.80 -3.84 -9.74
N ASN A 71 3.99 -4.41 -9.64
CA ASN A 71 4.37 -5.32 -8.55
C ASN A 71 5.88 -5.28 -8.30
N ARG A 72 6.37 -6.15 -7.40
CA ARG A 72 7.80 -6.22 -7.05
C ARG A 72 8.72 -6.51 -8.24
N PHE A 73 8.26 -7.30 -9.21
CA PHE A 73 9.05 -7.69 -10.39
C PHE A 73 8.92 -6.66 -11.51
N THR A 74 7.78 -5.99 -11.59
CA THR A 74 7.46 -4.98 -12.62
C THR A 74 6.96 -3.69 -11.94
N PRO A 75 7.85 -2.93 -11.27
CA PRO A 75 7.43 -1.74 -10.54
C PRO A 75 7.20 -0.55 -11.48
N LEU A 76 6.30 0.36 -11.10
CA LEU A 76 6.05 1.60 -11.82
C LEU A 76 7.26 2.53 -11.71
N LYS A 77 7.76 3.04 -12.83
CA LYS A 77 8.85 4.03 -12.87
C LYS A 77 8.27 5.43 -12.78
N VAL A 78 8.70 6.22 -11.80
CA VAL A 78 8.25 7.60 -11.55
C VAL A 78 9.44 8.50 -11.27
N GLN A 79 9.24 9.82 -11.36
CA GLN A 79 10.22 10.79 -10.86
C GLN A 79 9.69 11.41 -9.57
N LEU A 80 10.43 11.22 -8.47
CA LEU A 80 10.14 11.83 -7.18
C LEU A 80 11.19 12.92 -6.96
N ASN A 81 10.77 14.20 -6.95
CA ASN A 81 11.68 15.35 -6.80
C ASN A 81 12.90 15.26 -7.73
N ASN A 82 12.65 15.06 -9.04
CA ASN A 82 13.67 14.89 -10.09
C ASN A 82 14.57 13.65 -9.93
N THR A 83 14.26 12.75 -9.00
CA THR A 83 14.99 11.49 -8.82
C THR A 83 14.20 10.33 -9.40
N ARG A 84 14.79 9.61 -10.36
CA ARG A 84 14.21 8.38 -10.92
C ARG A 84 14.01 7.36 -9.81
N SER A 85 12.77 6.93 -9.63
CA SER A 85 12.36 6.03 -8.56
C SER A 85 11.41 4.98 -9.10
N THR A 86 11.36 3.84 -8.44
CA THR A 86 10.41 2.78 -8.73
C THR A 86 9.44 2.63 -7.56
N VAL A 87 8.16 2.43 -7.87
CA VAL A 87 7.07 2.38 -6.90
C VAL A 87 6.15 1.22 -7.20
N TYR A 88 5.70 0.53 -6.16
CA TYR A 88 4.59 -0.42 -6.25
C TYR A 88 3.87 -0.50 -4.91
N LEU A 89 2.61 -0.92 -4.99
CA LEU A 89 1.81 -1.28 -3.82
C LEU A 89 1.96 -2.77 -3.57
N ALA A 90 2.22 -3.14 -2.33
CA ALA A 90 2.29 -4.53 -1.92
C ALA A 90 1.33 -4.77 -0.77
N ARG A 91 0.64 -5.91 -0.82
CA ARG A 91 -0.06 -6.44 0.34
C ARG A 91 0.78 -7.53 0.98
N ASP A 92 0.80 -7.54 2.29
CA ASP A 92 1.47 -8.56 3.08
C ASP A 92 0.46 -9.13 4.07
N TRP A 93 0.34 -10.45 4.06
CA TRP A 93 -0.52 -11.19 4.97
C TRP A 93 0.38 -12.04 5.86
N SER A 94 0.28 -11.79 7.16
CA SER A 94 0.99 -12.54 8.18
C SER A 94 -0.07 -13.19 9.07
N GLN A 95 -0.05 -14.53 9.14
CA GLN A 95 -0.70 -15.26 10.21
C GLN A 95 0.19 -15.14 11.44
N ASP A 96 -0.30 -14.45 12.46
CA ASP A 96 0.24 -14.58 13.80
C ASP A 96 -0.62 -15.61 14.52
N ASN A 97 -0.05 -16.79 14.80
CA ASN A 97 -0.77 -17.91 15.42
C ASN A 97 -1.20 -17.63 16.88
N SER A 98 -0.86 -16.45 17.42
CA SER A 98 -1.19 -16.02 18.79
C SER A 98 -2.36 -15.04 18.88
N GLU A 99 -2.84 -14.48 17.76
CA GLU A 99 -3.97 -13.54 17.72
C GLU A 99 -5.05 -14.05 16.76
N THR A 100 -6.29 -14.14 17.24
CA THR A 100 -7.49 -14.48 16.45
C THR A 100 -7.94 -13.34 15.53
N ASP A 101 -7.00 -12.49 15.10
CA ASP A 101 -7.23 -11.27 14.34
C ASP A 101 -6.28 -11.23 13.13
N HIS A 102 -6.85 -11.23 11.92
CA HIS A 102 -6.09 -11.25 10.68
C HIS A 102 -5.56 -9.86 10.35
N LYS A 103 -4.26 -9.63 10.54
CA LYS A 103 -3.61 -8.37 10.16
C LYS A 103 -3.30 -8.36 8.66
N THR A 104 -3.90 -7.43 7.93
CA THR A 104 -3.51 -7.18 6.54
C THR A 104 -2.66 -5.92 6.49
N THR A 105 -1.51 -5.97 5.83
CA THR A 105 -0.63 -4.82 5.68
C THR A 105 -0.61 -4.35 4.23
N THR A 106 -0.93 -3.08 3.97
CA THR A 106 -0.64 -2.45 2.66
C THR A 106 0.64 -1.63 2.77
N ARG A 107 1.58 -1.85 1.86
CA ARG A 107 2.87 -1.16 1.81
C ARG A 107 3.00 -0.38 0.51
N LEU A 108 3.30 0.91 0.62
CA LEU A 108 3.84 1.68 -0.50
C LEU A 108 5.36 1.59 -0.42
N ILE A 109 5.97 0.93 -1.40
CA ILE A 109 7.42 0.75 -1.45
C ILE A 109 7.96 1.66 -2.55
N THR A 110 8.85 2.58 -2.17
CA THR A 110 9.59 3.41 -3.10
C THR A 110 11.08 3.07 -3.03
N ARG A 111 11.73 2.99 -4.19
CA ARG A 111 13.17 2.76 -4.30
C ARG A 111 13.76 3.72 -5.31
N GLN A 112 14.77 4.50 -4.91
CA GLN A 112 15.53 5.31 -5.85
C GLN A 112 16.36 4.42 -6.78
N GLN A 113 16.31 4.72 -8.07
CA GLN A 113 17.10 4.05 -9.10
C GLN A 113 18.31 4.93 -9.41
N ARG A 114 19.41 4.72 -8.67
CA ARG A 114 20.73 5.20 -9.12
C ARG A 114 21.20 4.28 -10.26
N ASP A 115 21.83 4.85 -11.29
CA ASP A 115 22.53 4.09 -12.33
C ASP A 115 23.73 3.39 -11.65
N TRP A 116 23.57 2.16 -11.17
CA TRP A 116 24.69 1.41 -10.59
C TRP A 116 24.63 -0.08 -10.97
N SER A 117 25.77 -0.54 -11.48
CA SER A 117 26.20 -1.93 -11.61
C SER A 117 26.03 -2.71 -10.30
N GLN A 118 25.81 -4.03 -10.41
CA GLN A 118 25.70 -4.96 -9.29
C GLN A 118 27.00 -5.02 -8.47
N ASP A 119 27.14 -4.12 -7.50
CA ASP A 119 28.04 -4.32 -6.36
C ASP A 119 27.20 -4.42 -5.08
N ASN A 120 27.32 -5.57 -4.41
CA ASN A 120 26.43 -6.04 -3.34
C ASN A 120 26.69 -5.40 -1.96
N SER A 121 27.26 -4.19 -1.89
CA SER A 121 27.71 -3.59 -0.62
C SER A 121 27.18 -2.20 -0.30
N GLU A 122 26.38 -1.54 -1.15
CA GLU A 122 25.89 -0.17 -0.85
C GLU A 122 24.36 0.02 -0.92
N THR A 123 23.85 0.68 0.12
CA THR A 123 22.44 0.80 0.47
C THR A 123 21.76 1.96 -0.28
N GLY A 124 20.97 1.63 -1.31
CA GLY A 124 19.99 2.60 -1.83
C GLY A 124 18.95 2.93 -0.76
N HIS A 125 18.65 4.22 -0.55
CA HIS A 125 17.60 4.62 0.40
C HIS A 125 16.24 4.08 -0.08
N LYS A 126 15.67 3.16 0.71
CA LYS A 126 14.35 2.57 0.51
C LYS A 126 13.40 3.20 1.51
N THR A 127 12.39 3.92 1.03
CA THR A 127 11.30 4.40 1.88
C THR A 127 10.15 3.42 1.76
N THR A 128 9.72 2.88 2.90
CA THR A 128 8.56 1.97 2.97
C THR A 128 7.55 2.59 3.92
N VAL A 129 6.38 2.94 3.40
CA VAL A 129 5.24 3.33 4.24
C VAL A 129 4.39 2.09 4.43
N ARG A 130 4.21 1.67 5.69
CA ARG A 130 3.48 0.47 6.08
C ARG A 130 2.16 0.89 6.75
N LEU A 131 1.04 0.51 6.14
CA LEU A 131 -0.28 0.56 6.75
C LEU A 131 -0.62 -0.83 7.28
N ILE A 132 -0.89 -0.96 8.58
CA ILE A 132 -1.36 -2.21 9.20
C ILE A 132 -2.83 -2.02 9.53
N THR A 133 -3.72 -2.78 8.86
CA THR A 133 -5.14 -2.82 9.20
C THR A 133 -5.41 -4.08 10.03
N ARG A 134 -6.07 -3.90 11.19
CA ARG A 134 -6.56 -4.99 12.05
C ARG A 134 -8.09 -5.11 11.90
N GLN A 135 -8.65 -6.31 11.97
CA GLN A 135 -10.10 -6.50 11.94
C GLN A 135 -10.62 -6.42 13.38
N GLN A 136 -11.12 -5.26 13.76
CA GLN A 136 -11.69 -5.07 15.09
C GLN A 136 -12.97 -5.91 15.20
N ARG A 137 -13.03 -6.84 16.16
CA ARG A 137 -14.28 -7.48 16.58
C ARG A 137 -15.03 -6.51 17.49
N ASP A 138 -16.33 -6.35 17.23
CA ASP A 138 -17.28 -5.69 18.13
C ASP A 138 -17.39 -6.42 19.47
#